data_AF-X0PIN8-F1
#
_entry.id   AF-X0PIN8-F1
#
_cell.length_a   1.000
_cell.length_b   1.000
_cell.length_c   1.000
_cell.angle_alpha   90.00
_cell.angle_beta   90.00
_cell.angle_gamma   90.00
#
_symmetry.space_group_name_H-M   'P 1'
#
loop_
_entity.id
_entity.type
_entity.pdbx_description
1 polymer ?
#
loop_
_entity_poly.entity_id
_entity_poly.type
_entity_poly.pdbx_seq_one_letter_code
_entity_poly.pdbx_strand_id
1 'polypeptide(L)' 'MGPDLKLTIDGNDSSAKVSAVKKYQVSYVDRYGYKLEIRANEARPVKFYDESDNNTYDLNSSLENR' A
#
# COMPACT_ATOMS: atom_id res chain seq x y z
N MET A 1 -1.28 -16.96 -13.48
CA MET A 1 -0.36 -15.90 -13.00
C MET A 1 -1.21 -14.88 -12.27
N GLY A 2 -1.14 -14.87 -10.93
CA GLY A 2 -1.83 -13.87 -10.11
C GLY A 2 -0.99 -12.59 -9.98
N PRO A 3 -1.55 -11.49 -9.47
CA PRO A 3 -0.78 -10.27 -9.23
C PRO A 3 0.34 -10.52 -8.21
N ASP A 4 1.53 -10.00 -8.50
CA ASP A 4 2.62 -9.95 -7.53
C ASP A 4 2.29 -8.84 -6.52
N LEU A 5 1.73 -9.23 -5.37
CA LEU A 5 1.28 -8.31 -4.32
C LEU A 5 2.43 -7.92 -3.38
N LYS A 6 3.57 -7.61 -3.97
CA LYS A 6 4.79 -7.29 -3.26
C LYS A 6 4.78 -5.81 -2.89
N LEU A 7 4.85 -5.53 -1.59
CA LEU A 7 4.91 -4.15 -1.11
C LEU A 7 6.37 -3.70 -1.10
N THR A 8 6.66 -2.63 -1.86
CA THR A 8 7.98 -1.99 -1.88
C THR A 8 7.79 -0.53 -1.47
N ILE A 9 8.53 -0.07 -0.45
CA ILE A 9 8.49 1.32 0.04
C ILE A 9 9.89 1.89 -0.18
N ASP A 10 9.99 3.02 -0.88
CA ASP A 10 11.27 3.68 -1.21
C ASP A 10 12.32 2.73 -1.83
N GLY A 11 11.87 1.79 -2.67
CA GLY A 11 12.74 0.79 -3.31
C GLY A 11 13.19 -0.37 -2.41
N ASN A 12 12.77 -0.39 -1.14
CA ASN A 12 13.05 -1.50 -0.22
C ASN A 12 11.87 -2.46 -0.12
N ASP A 13 12.18 -3.75 -0.19
CA ASP A 13 11.23 -4.83 0.05
C ASP A 13 10.64 -4.70 1.46
N SER A 14 9.36 -4.42 1.55
CA SER A 14 8.67 -4.49 2.83
C SER A 14 8.34 -5.95 3.08
N SER A 15 8.76 -6.49 4.23
CA SER A 15 8.39 -7.86 4.66
C SER A 15 6.90 -8.03 5.00
N ALA A 16 6.05 -7.12 4.51
CA ALA A 16 4.63 -7.10 4.78
C ALA A 16 3.93 -8.18 3.97
N LYS A 17 3.06 -8.93 4.65
CA LYS A 17 2.27 -10.00 4.04
C LYS A 17 0.88 -9.47 3.70
N VAL A 18 0.37 -9.86 2.54
CA VAL A 18 -1.02 -9.58 2.19
C VAL A 18 -1.95 -10.31 3.15
N SER A 19 -2.84 -9.55 3.78
CA SER A 19 -3.88 -10.07 4.67
C SER A 19 -5.25 -10.12 3.99
N ALA A 20 -5.56 -9.13 3.14
CA ALA A 20 -6.81 -9.11 2.39
C ALA A 20 -6.68 -8.35 1.07
N VAL A 21 -7.43 -8.82 0.06
CA VAL A 21 -7.58 -8.15 -1.23
C VAL A 21 -9.07 -7.95 -1.51
N LYS A 22 -9.46 -6.72 -1.80
CA LYS A 22 -10.81 -6.32 -2.22
C LYS A 22 -10.70 -5.49 -3.50
N LYS A 23 -11.85 -5.24 -4.15
CA LYS A 23 -11.92 -4.57 -5.46
C LYS A 23 -11.01 -3.34 -5.60
N TYR A 24 -10.99 -2.47 -4.59
CA TYR A 24 -10.21 -1.24 -4.59
C TYR A 24 -9.37 -1.06 -3.32
N GLN A 25 -8.99 -2.18 -2.68
CA GLN A 25 -8.25 -2.14 -1.43
C GLN A 25 -7.36 -3.36 -1.31
N VAL A 26 -6.11 -3.14 -0.90
CA VAL A 26 -5.21 -4.21 -0.45
C VAL A 26 -4.76 -3.89 0.96
N SER A 27 -4.86 -4.86 1.85
CA SER A 27 -4.40 -4.76 3.24
C SER A 27 -3.21 -5.68 3.46
N TYR A 28 -2.19 -5.16 4.11
CA TYR A 28 -0.99 -5.87 4.50
C TYR A 28 -0.84 -5.86 6.01
N VAL A 29 -0.06 -6.81 6.52
CA VAL A 29 0.43 -6.83 7.90
C VAL A 29 1.94 -6.92 7.85
N ASP A 30 2.61 -5.97 8.50
CA ASP A 30 4.07 -5.93 8.54
C ASP A 30 4.65 -6.99 9.51
N ARG A 31 5.98 -6.99 9.68
CA ARG A 31 6.67 -7.95 10.57
C ARG A 31 6.39 -7.72 12.06
N TYR A 32 5.90 -6.54 12.44
CA TYR A 32 5.59 -6.14 13.80
C TYR A 32 4.11 -6.34 14.16
N GLY A 33 3.28 -6.66 13.16
CA GLY A 33 1.85 -6.88 13.31
C GLY A 33 1.01 -5.65 12.97
N TYR A 34 1.62 -4.55 12.51
CA TYR A 34 0.90 -3.34 12.11
C TYR A 34 0.22 -3.51 10.76
N LYS A 35 -1.00 -2.98 10.65
CA LYS A 35 -1.78 -3.02 9.42
C LYS A 35 -1.42 -1.85 8.51
N LEU A 36 -1.10 -2.18 7.26
CA LEU A 36 -0.97 -1.21 6.17
C LEU A 36 -2.15 -1.37 5.21
N GLU A 37 -2.70 -0.28 4.69
CA GLU A 37 -3.82 -0.35 3.75
C GLU A 37 -3.63 0.59 2.57
N ILE A 38 -3.57 0.01 1.38
CA ILE A 38 -3.58 0.75 0.12
C ILE A 38 -5.00 0.76 -0.40
N ARG A 39 -5.56 1.96 -0.60
CA ARG A 39 -6.86 2.17 -1.23
C ARG A 39 -6.67 2.75 -2.63
N ALA A 40 -7.40 2.20 -3.58
CA ALA A 40 -7.39 2.61 -4.97
C ALA A 40 -8.75 3.17 -5.39
N ASN A 41 -8.76 3.79 -6.57
CA ASN A 41 -9.97 3.99 -7.35
C ASN A 41 -9.89 3.12 -8.62
N GLU A 42 -10.73 3.40 -9.61
CA GLU A 42 -10.81 2.63 -10.85
C GLU A 42 -9.55 2.71 -11.71
N ALA A 43 -8.70 3.71 -11.49
CA ALA A 43 -7.51 3.97 -12.28
C ALA A 43 -6.19 3.69 -11.53
N ARG A 44 -6.11 4.02 -10.24
CA ARG A 44 -4.84 3.99 -9.48
C ARG A 44 -5.03 3.93 -7.96
N PRO A 45 -3.98 3.57 -7.21
CA PRO A 45 -3.89 3.86 -5.77
C PRO A 45 -4.06 5.36 -5.51
N VAL A 46 -4.81 5.70 -4.47
CA VAL A 46 -5.10 7.09 -4.07
C VAL A 46 -4.77 7.37 -2.62
N LYS A 47 -4.76 6.35 -1.75
CA LYS A 47 -4.45 6.51 -0.33
C LYS A 47 -3.61 5.36 0.21
N PHE A 48 -2.76 5.70 1.15
CA PHE A 48 -1.99 4.76 1.96
C PHE A 48 -2.25 5.05 3.44
N TYR A 49 -2.74 4.07 4.18
CA TYR A 49 -2.90 4.15 5.63
C TYR A 49 -1.83 3.31 6.32
N ASP A 50 -1.19 3.91 7.32
CA ASP A 50 -0.20 3.27 8.19
C ASP A 50 -0.70 3.30 9.64
N GLU A 51 -0.88 2.12 10.22
CA GLU A 51 -1.31 1.96 11.61
C GLU A 51 -0.22 2.32 12.62
N SER A 52 1.08 2.20 12.30
CA SER A 52 2.15 2.49 13.27
C SER A 52 2.11 3.94 13.75
N ASP A 53 1.81 4.85 12.82
CA ASP A 53 1.70 6.28 13.06
C ASP A 53 0.25 6.79 13.04
N ASN A 54 -0.70 5.86 12.89
CA ASN A 54 -2.14 6.11 12.72
C ASN A 54 -2.43 7.24 11.72
N ASN A 55 -1.77 7.20 10.56
CA ASN A 55 -1.78 8.27 9.60
C ASN A 55 -2.24 7.80 8.21
N THR A 56 -2.86 8.71 7.45
CA THR A 56 -3.26 8.45 6.06
C THR A 56 -2.59 9.45 5.14
N TYR A 57 -1.89 8.93 4.14
CA TYR A 57 -1.19 9.68 3.11
C TYR A 57 -2.00 9.65 1.82
N ASP A 58 -2.22 10.81 1.21
CA ASP A 58 -2.78 10.89 -0.14
C ASP A 58 -1.67 10.59 -1.16
N LEU A 59 -1.90 9.53 -1.95
CA LEU A 59 -1.00 9.14 -3.03
C LEU A 59 -1.32 10.00 -4.25
N ASN A 60 -0.63 11.13 -4.33
CA ASN A 60 -0.67 11.98 -5.52
C ASN A 60 0.34 11.45 -6.55
N SER A 61 -0.05 11.44 -7.83
CA SER A 61 0.91 11.21 -8.91
C SER A 61 1.77 12.45 -9.14
N SER A 62 2.59 12.85 -8.16
CA SER A 62 3.69 13.79 -8.41
C SER A 62 4.90 13.01 -8.93
N LEU A 63 4.71 12.37 -10.07
CA LEU A 63 5.78 12.16 -11.04
C LEU A 63 5.67 13.29 -12.08
N GLU A 64 5.72 14.54 -11.62
CA GLU A 64 6.05 15.65 -12.52
C GLU A 64 7.58 15.68 -12.61
N ASN A 65 8.08 15.06 -13.69
CA ASN A 65 9.29 15.38 -14.43
C ASN A 65 10.38 16.16 -13.68
N ARG A 66 11.51 15.50 -13.41
CA ARG A 66 12.82 16.18 -13.39
C ARG A 66 13.67 15.64 -14.53
#